data_AF-A0A328AUN3-F1
#
_entry.id   AF-A0A328AUN3-F1
#
_cell.length_a   1.000
_cell.length_b   1.000
_cell.length_c   1.000
_cell.angle_alpha   90.00
_cell.angle_beta   90.00
_cell.angle_gamma   90.00
#
_symmetry.space_group_name_H-M   'P 1'
#
loop_
_entity.id
_entity.type
_entity.pdbx_description
1 polymer ?
#
loop_
_entity_poly.entity_id
_entity_poly.type
_entity_poly.pdbx_seq_one_letter_code
_entity_poly.pdbx_strand_id
1 'polypeptide(L)'
;MAHEQKVRAAPPRRPAAIVLREAIEQAELDGVARTDMTLRLTHRDAEELKRDPNVALEDIRFSEGVMTFLGVKVTPGGVNTSSLERSAE
;
A
#
# COMPACT_ATOMS: atom_id res chain seq x y z
N MET A 1 3.36 24.52 -28.61
CA MET A 1 2.62 23.25 -28.83
C MET A 1 3.57 22.11 -28.48
N ALA A 2 3.05 21.08 -27.79
CA ALA A 2 3.70 19.82 -27.37
C ALA A 2 4.59 19.88 -26.11
N HIS A 3 3.96 19.71 -24.94
CA HIS A 3 4.60 19.10 -23.78
C HIS A 3 4.81 17.62 -24.08
N GLU A 4 6.02 17.23 -24.47
CA GLU A 4 6.39 15.82 -24.55
C GLU A 4 6.82 15.37 -23.14
N GLN A 5 5.85 14.89 -22.37
CA GLN A 5 6.12 14.28 -21.07
C GLN A 5 6.73 12.90 -21.33
N LYS A 6 8.07 12.90 -21.45
CA LYS A 6 8.94 11.74 -21.57
C LYS A 6 8.53 10.69 -20.52
N VAL A 7 7.85 9.64 -20.97
CA VAL A 7 7.41 8.52 -20.12
C VAL A 7 8.68 7.82 -19.63
N ARG A 8 9.22 8.26 -18.49
CA ARG A 8 10.28 7.54 -17.81
C ARG A 8 9.66 6.23 -17.36
N ALA A 9 10.05 5.13 -18.01
CA ALA A 9 9.79 3.80 -17.49
C ALA A 9 10.26 3.81 -16.02
N ALA A 10 9.30 3.70 -15.09
CA ALA A 10 9.63 3.59 -13.69
C ALA A 10 10.58 2.38 -13.54
N PRO A 11 11.63 2.46 -12.71
CA PRO A 11 12.48 1.30 -12.43
C PRO A 11 11.58 0.12 -12.05
N PRO A 12 11.99 -1.14 -12.31
CA PRO A 12 11.18 -2.31 -11.94
C PRO A 12 10.77 -2.13 -10.48
N ARG A 13 9.48 -1.86 -10.28
CA ARG A 13 8.97 -1.56 -8.95
C ARG A 13 9.15 -2.86 -8.17
N ARG A 14 9.79 -2.78 -7.01
CA ARG A 14 9.70 -3.88 -6.04
C ARG A 14 8.22 -4.22 -5.87
N PRO A 15 7.84 -5.50 -5.70
CA PRO A 15 6.45 -5.88 -5.51
C PRO A 15 5.81 -4.98 -4.46
N ALA A 16 4.65 -4.41 -4.76
CA ALA A 16 3.99 -3.45 -3.89
C ALA A 16 3.83 -4.01 -2.46
N ALA A 17 3.53 -5.31 -2.36
CA ALA A 17 3.45 -6.03 -1.10
C ALA A 17 4.71 -5.94 -0.21
N ILE A 18 5.90 -6.08 -0.80
CA ILE A 18 7.17 -6.05 -0.05
C ILE A 18 7.39 -4.65 0.52
N VAL A 19 7.24 -3.62 -0.32
CA VAL A 19 7.44 -2.22 0.10
C VAL A 19 6.45 -1.83 1.20
N LEU A 20 5.20 -2.25 1.09
CA LEU A 20 4.17 -1.97 2.08
C LEU A 20 4.43 -2.71 3.40
N ARG A 21 4.89 -3.97 3.33
CA ARG A 21 5.29 -4.73 4.51
C ARG A 21 6.45 -4.05 5.23
N GLU A 22 7.52 -3.70 4.51
CA GLU A 22 8.67 -2.98 5.07
C GLU A 22 8.22 -1.66 5.74
N ALA A 23 7.30 -0.91 5.11
CA ALA A 23 6.78 0.33 5.68
C ALA A 23 5.97 0.12 6.97
N ILE A 24 5.14 -0.93 7.03
CA ILE A 24 4.38 -1.31 8.24
C ILE A 24 5.34 -1.72 9.34
N GLU A 25 6.29 -2.61 9.06
CA GLU A 25 7.28 -3.08 10.04
C GLU A 25 8.10 -1.92 10.61
N GLN A 26 8.53 -0.97 9.76
CA GLN A 26 9.20 0.24 10.24
C GLN A 26 8.30 1.10 11.14
N ALA A 27 7.02 1.28 10.78
CA ALA A 27 6.10 2.05 11.62
C ALA A 27 5.80 1.34 12.96
N GLU A 28 5.77 0.01 12.99
CA GLU A 28 5.67 -0.74 14.25
C GLU A 28 6.92 -0.56 15.12
N LEU A 29 8.11 -0.57 14.51
CA LEU A 29 9.37 -0.28 15.20
C LEU A 29 9.42 1.17 15.72
N ASP A 30 8.79 2.11 15.02
CA ASP A 30 8.58 3.50 15.46
C ASP A 30 7.54 3.61 16.61
N GLY A 31 6.92 2.50 17.02
CA GLY A 31 5.93 2.46 18.11
C GLY A 31 4.49 2.77 17.69
N VAL A 32 4.21 2.86 16.40
CA VAL A 32 2.86 3.09 15.87
C VAL A 32 2.12 1.75 15.80
N ALA A 33 0.91 1.66 16.35
CA ALA A 33 0.12 0.44 16.25
C ALA A 33 -0.50 0.30 14.85
N ARG A 34 -0.66 -0.95 14.37
CA ARG A 34 -1.25 -1.23 13.04
C ARG A 34 -2.67 -0.67 12.86
N THR A 35 -3.41 -0.52 13.96
CA THR A 35 -4.75 0.09 13.98
C THR A 35 -4.72 1.59 13.68
N ASP A 36 -3.62 2.25 13.99
CA ASP A 36 -3.37 3.68 13.75
C ASP A 36 -2.69 3.92 12.39
N MET A 37 -2.57 2.88 11.57
CA MET A 37 -1.98 2.94 10.25
C MET A 37 -3.06 2.84 9.17
N THR A 38 -2.88 3.57 8.08
CA THR A 38 -3.70 3.43 6.87
C THR A 38 -2.82 3.43 5.63
N LEU A 39 -2.87 2.35 4.85
CA LEU A 39 -2.27 2.29 3.53
C LEU A 39 -3.15 3.01 2.52
N ARG A 40 -2.69 4.16 2.03
CA ARG A 40 -3.28 4.82 0.87
C ARG A 40 -2.64 4.27 -0.37
N LEU A 41 -3.39 3.51 -1.16
CA LEU A 41 -2.88 2.90 -2.37
C LEU A 41 -3.51 3.52 -3.60
N THR A 42 -2.76 3.60 -4.70
CA THR A 42 -3.38 3.83 -6.00
C THR A 42 -4.30 2.64 -6.35
N HIS A 43 -5.29 2.84 -7.22
CA HIS A 43 -6.15 1.73 -7.68
C HIS A 43 -5.34 0.59 -8.28
N ARG A 44 -4.28 0.93 -9.02
CA ARG A 44 -3.38 -0.04 -9.64
C ARG A 44 -2.64 -0.85 -8.57
N ASP A 45 -2.00 -0.19 -7.61
CA ASP A 45 -1.21 -0.89 -6.59
C ASP A 45 -2.10 -1.76 -5.68
N ALA A 46 -3.33 -1.33 -5.42
CA ALA A 46 -4.31 -2.15 -4.69
C ALA A 46 -4.71 -3.42 -5.46
N GLU A 47 -4.89 -3.32 -6.79
CA GLU A 47 -5.15 -4.50 -7.63
C GLU A 47 -3.92 -5.41 -7.77
N GLU A 48 -2.72 -4.83 -7.87
CA GLU A 48 -1.46 -5.59 -7.86
C GLU A 48 -1.27 -6.32 -6.53
N LEU A 49 -1.55 -5.68 -5.40
CA LEU A 49 -1.48 -6.28 -4.06
C LEU A 49 -2.41 -7.50 -3.91
N LYS A 50 -3.64 -7.43 -4.44
CA LYS A 50 -4.59 -8.55 -4.40
C LYS A 50 -4.17 -9.73 -5.28
N ARG A 51 -3.40 -9.46 -6.35
CA ARG A 51 -2.97 -10.46 -7.33
C ARG A 51 -1.54 -10.94 -7.09
N ASP A 52 -0.85 -10.38 -6.10
CA ASP A 52 0.54 -10.69 -5.82
C ASP A 52 0.63 -12.11 -5.24
N PRO A 53 1.33 -13.04 -5.93
CA PRO A 53 1.44 -14.43 -5.47
C PRO A 53 2.30 -14.58 -4.20
N ASN A 54 3.04 -13.54 -3.79
CA ASN A 54 3.83 -13.54 -2.56
C ASN A 54 3.03 -13.09 -1.34
N VAL A 55 1.79 -12.62 -1.53
CA VAL A 55 0.91 -12.25 -0.42
C VAL A 55 0.10 -13.45 -0.01
N ALA A 56 0.30 -13.90 1.23
CA ALA A 56 -0.49 -14.98 1.78
C ALA A 56 -1.95 -14.52 1.96
N LEU A 57 -2.90 -15.44 1.77
CA LEU A 57 -4.32 -15.13 1.95
C LEU A 57 -4.63 -14.69 3.40
N GLU A 58 -3.84 -15.14 4.38
CA GLU A 58 -3.95 -14.72 5.78
C GLU A 58 -3.51 -13.26 6.02
N ASP A 59 -2.63 -12.73 5.16
CA ASP A 59 -2.12 -11.37 5.23
C ASP A 59 -3.14 -10.35 4.70
N ILE A 60 -4.08 -10.76 3.83
CA ILE A 60 -5.15 -9.91 3.32
C ILE A 60 -6.49 -10.34 3.93
N ARG A 61 -7.18 -9.42 4.60
CA ARG A 61 -8.56 -9.65 5.02
C ARG A 61 -9.49 -8.63 4.42
N PHE A 62 -10.66 -9.09 3.99
CA PHE A 62 -11.76 -8.22 3.61
C PHE A 62 -12.86 -8.39 4.67
N SER A 63 -13.19 -7.31 5.37
CA SER A 63 -14.22 -7.32 6.41
C SER A 63 -15.02 -6.03 6.31
N GLU A 64 -16.35 -6.14 6.29
CA GLU A 64 -17.27 -4.99 6.19
C GLU A 64 -16.98 -4.04 5.01
N GLY A 65 -16.50 -4.59 3.89
CA GLY A 65 -16.13 -3.80 2.71
C GLY A 65 -14.80 -3.07 2.82
N VAL A 66 -14.08 -3.23 3.94
CA VAL A 66 -12.73 -2.69 4.15
C VAL A 66 -11.70 -3.79 3.90
N MET A 67 -10.71 -3.48 3.07
CA MET A 67 -9.53 -4.32 2.89
C MET A 67 -8.51 -3.98 3.97
N THR A 68 -7.94 -4.99 4.61
CA THR A 68 -6.78 -4.85 5.49
C THR A 68 -5.64 -5.72 4.97
N PHE A 69 -4.42 -5.22 5.12
CA PHE A 69 -3.18 -5.93 4.79
C PHE A 69 -2.30 -5.95 6.04
N LEU A 70 -1.93 -7.14 6.50
CA LEU A 70 -1.20 -7.39 7.76
C LEU A 70 -1.89 -6.79 9.00
N GLY A 71 -3.21 -6.56 8.93
CA GLY A 71 -3.98 -5.88 9.97
C GLY A 71 -4.04 -4.36 9.85
N VAL A 72 -3.38 -3.77 8.85
CA VAL A 72 -3.43 -2.33 8.54
C VAL A 72 -4.53 -2.05 7.52
N LYS A 73 -5.31 -0.98 7.72
CA LYS A 73 -6.39 -0.59 6.82
C LYS A 73 -5.85 -0.17 5.45
N VAL A 74 -6.41 -0.71 4.37
CA VAL A 74 -6.09 -0.33 2.99
C VAL A 74 -7.23 0.51 2.43
N THR A 75 -6.90 1.73 2.00
CA THR A 75 -7.83 2.60 1.27
C THR A 75 -7.32 2.78 -0.17
N PRO A 76 -7.95 2.11 -1.15
CA PRO A 76 -7.59 2.27 -2.55
C PRO A 76 -8.17 3.56 -3.14
N GLY A 77 -7.43 4.19 -4.04
CA GLY A 77 -7.85 5.38 -4.77
C GLY A 77 -7.60 6.69 -4.02
N GLY A 78 -7.87 7.81 -4.71
CA GLY A 78 -7.71 9.16 -4.14
C GLY A 78 -6.26 9.65 -3.99
N VAL A 79 -5.26 8.84 -4.35
CA VAL A 79 -3.84 9.21 -4.33
C VAL A 79 -3.15 8.89 -5.66
N ASN A 80 -2.18 9.72 -6.03
CA ASN A 80 -1.34 9.52 -7.22
C ASN A 80 -0.17 8.56 -6.98
N THR A 81 0.19 8.36 -5.71
CA THR A 81 1.29 7.51 -5.27
C THR A 81 0.87 6.76 -4.02
N SER A 82 1.27 5.50 -3.90
CA SER A 82 1.00 4.69 -2.70
C SER A 82 1.89 5.08 -1.53
N SER A 83 1.31 5.18 -0.34
CA SER A 83 2.00 5.61 0.89
C SER A 83 1.30 5.10 2.16
N LEU A 84 2.08 4.91 3.22
CA LEU A 84 1.58 4.60 4.57
C LEU A 84 1.30 5.91 5.30
N GLU A 85 0.04 6.16 5.65
CA GLU A 85 -0.37 7.20 6.58
C GLU A 85 -0.36 6.65 8.01
N ARG A 86 0.22 7.43 8.93
CA ARG A 86 0.26 7.14 10.36
C ARG A 86 -0.65 8.17 11.04
N SER A 87 -1.72 7.72 11.66
CA SER A 87 -2.57 8.55 12.51
C SER A 87 -1.86 8.71 13.84
N ALA A 88 -1.00 9.72 13.95
CA ALA A 88 -0.54 10.16 15.27
C ALA A 88 -1.66 11.01 15.87
N GLU A 89 -2.40 10.46 16.84
CA GLU A 89 -3.09 11.29 17.84
C GLU A 89 -2.16 11.59 19.01
#